data_AF-A0A0P0W7C9-F1
#
_entry.id   AF-A0A0P0W7C9-F1
#
_cell.length_a   1.000
_cell.length_b   1.000
_cell.length_c   1.000
_cell.angle_alpha   90.00
_cell.angle_beta   90.00
_cell.angle_gamma   90.00
#
_symmetry.space_group_name_H-M   'P 1'
#
loop_
_entity.id
_entity.type
_entity.pdbx_description
1 polymer ?
#
loop_
_entity_poly.entity_id
_entity_poly.type
_entity_poly.pdbx_seq_one_letter_code
_entity_poly.pdbx_strand_id
1 'polypeptide(L)' 'CPSSITTNKLETIMHTLGLNPTKAELQDIISEVDIDGRGNIDFHKFIGLIAR' A
#
# COMPACT_ATOMS: atom_id res chain seq x y z
N CYS A 1 -15.67 8.46 -0.18
CA CYS A 1 -14.59 7.64 -0.78
C CYS A 1 -14.09 6.70 0.31
N PRO A 2 -14.06 5.37 0.12
CA PRO A 2 -13.50 4.52 1.16
C PRO A 2 -12.03 4.89 1.31
N SER A 3 -11.67 5.43 2.48
CA SER A 3 -10.33 5.88 2.86
C SER A 3 -9.34 4.71 3.05
N SER A 4 -9.81 3.48 2.87
CA SER A 4 -9.04 2.24 2.96
C SER A 4 -8.81 1.60 1.60
N ILE A 5 -7.61 1.07 1.43
CA ILE A 5 -7.15 0.28 0.30
C ILE A 5 -6.85 -1.12 0.83
N THR A 6 -7.36 -2.13 0.16
CA THR A 6 -6.95 -3.51 0.43
C THR A 6 -5.58 -3.76 -0.18
N THR A 7 -4.83 -4.72 0.39
CA THR A 7 -3.50 -5.13 -0.10
C THR A 7 -3.46 -5.40 -1.61
N ASN A 8 -4.50 -6.02 -2.17
CA ASN A 8 -4.57 -6.32 -3.61
C ASN A 8 -4.72 -5.05 -4.46
N LYS A 9 -5.42 -4.05 -3.93
CA LYS A 9 -5.58 -2.76 -4.60
C LYS A 9 -4.29 -1.94 -4.53
N LEU A 10 -3.54 -2.06 -3.43
CA LEU A 10 -2.20 -1.50 -3.31
C LEU A 10 -1.27 -2.05 -4.40
N GLU A 11 -1.19 -3.37 -4.53
CA GLU A 11 -0.42 -4.05 -5.58
C GLU A 11 -0.79 -3.53 -6.98
N THR A 12 -2.10 -3.42 -7.27
CA THR A 12 -2.60 -2.88 -8.54
C THR A 12 -2.13 -1.44 -8.79
N ILE A 13 -2.16 -0.58 -7.76
CA ILE A 13 -1.71 0.81 -7.86
C ILE A 13 -0.20 0.86 -8.14
N MET A 14 0.59 0.04 -7.44
CA MET A 14 2.04 -0.02 -7.67
C MET A 14 2.36 -0.44 -9.10
N HIS A 15 1.70 -1.49 -9.62
CA HIS A 15 1.84 -1.88 -11.03
C HIS A 15 1.41 -0.78 -12.00
N THR A 16 0.35 -0.03 -11.69
CA THR A 16 -0.11 1.11 -12.50
C THR A 16 0.91 2.24 -12.53
N LEU A 17 1.66 2.44 -11.45
CA LEU A 17 2.76 3.41 -11.35
C LEU A 17 4.06 2.90 -12.02
N GLY A 18 4.07 1.70 -12.58
CA GLY A 18 5.26 1.07 -13.16
C GLY A 18 6.21 0.45 -12.13
N LEU A 19 5.77 0.32 -10.87
CA LEU A 19 6.49 -0.38 -9.82
C LEU A 19 6.07 -1.85 -9.83
N ASN A 20 7.05 -2.76 -9.79
CA ASN A 20 6.81 -4.20 -9.64
C ASN A 20 7.39 -4.65 -8.30
N PRO A 21 6.72 -4.34 -7.16
CA PRO A 21 7.22 -4.74 -5.86
C PRO A 21 7.22 -6.26 -5.77
N THR A 22 8.28 -6.81 -5.18
CA THR A 22 8.29 -8.20 -4.73
C THR A 22 7.24 -8.37 -3.62
N LYS A 23 6.81 -9.62 -3.42
CA LYS A 23 5.90 -9.94 -2.31
C LYS A 23 6.45 -9.48 -0.95
N ALA A 24 7.77 -9.53 -0.77
CA ALA A 24 8.43 -9.05 0.45
C ALA A 24 8.30 -7.52 0.59
N GLU A 25 8.65 -6.76 -0.44
CA GLU A 25 8.51 -5.30 -0.43
C GLU A 25 7.05 -4.86 -0.22
N LEU A 26 6.10 -5.56 -0.85
CA LEU A 26 4.68 -5.28 -0.63
C LEU A 26 4.29 -5.53 0.83
N GLN A 27 4.75 -6.62 1.44
CA GLN A 27 4.49 -6.90 2.86
C GLN A 27 5.13 -5.87 3.78
N ASP A 28 6.35 -5.41 3.48
CA ASP A 28 7.03 -4.37 4.24
C ASP A 28 6.26 -3.04 4.17
N ILE A 29 5.83 -2.64 2.97
CA ILE A 29 4.99 -1.44 2.77
C ILE A 29 3.68 -1.58 3.52
N ILE A 30 3.01 -2.74 3.39
CA ILE A 30 1.76 -3.02 4.12
C ILE A 30 1.99 -2.91 5.62
N SER A 31 3.06 -3.49 6.15
CA SER A 31 3.40 -3.44 7.57
C SER A 31 3.63 -2.02 8.07
N GLU A 32 4.23 -1.15 7.23
CA GLU A 32 4.50 0.25 7.57
C GLU A 32 3.21 1.11 7.55
N VAL A 33 2.27 0.82 6.64
CA VAL A 33 1.02 1.59 6.51
C VAL A 33 -0.16 1.05 7.32
N ASP A 34 -0.26 -0.28 7.47
CA ASP A 34 -1.32 -1.00 8.20
C ASP A 34 -0.92 -1.18 9.67
N ILE A 35 -0.79 -0.04 10.36
CA ILE A 35 -0.48 0.01 11.79
C ILE A 35 -1.52 -0.71 12.66
N ASP A 36 -2.74 -0.92 12.14
CA ASP A 36 -3.84 -1.55 12.87
C ASP A 36 -3.91 -3.07 12.63
N GLY A 37 -3.10 -3.61 11.72
CA GLY A 37 -3.16 -5.02 11.31
C GLY A 37 -4.53 -5.44 10.80
N ARG A 38 -5.30 -4.49 10.24
CA ARG A 38 -6.68 -4.72 9.79
C ARG A 38 -6.77 -5.12 8.32
N GLY A 39 -5.64 -5.17 7.61
CA GLY A 39 -5.59 -5.35 6.16
C GLY A 39 -6.14 -4.16 5.38
N ASN A 40 -6.28 -3.01 6.06
CA ASN A 40 -6.83 -1.77 5.50
C ASN A 40 -5.75 -0.69 5.52
N ILE A 41 -5.30 -0.31 4.35
CA ILE A 41 -4.23 0.65 4.12
C ILE A 41 -4.84 2.02 3.91
N ASP A 42 -4.43 3.02 4.68
CA ASP A 42 -4.80 4.39 4.39
C ASP A 42 -4.10 4.86 3.11
N PHE A 43 -4.87 5.20 2.07
CA PHE A 43 -4.30 5.62 0.80
C PHE A 43 -3.41 6.86 0.93
N HIS A 44 -3.76 7.82 1.78
CA HIS A 44 -2.96 9.03 1.95
C HIS A 44 -1.63 8.71 2.62
N LYS A 45 -1.61 7.78 3.58
CA LYS A 45 -0.34 7.30 4.15
C LYS A 45 0.51 6.62 3.09
N PHE A 46 -0.08 5.75 2.27
CA PHE A 46 0.64 5.10 1.18
C PHE A 46 1.24 6.10 0.19
N ILE A 47 0.45 7.09 -0.26
CA ILE A 47 0.95 8.17 -1.12
C ILE A 47 2.08 8.95 -0.44
N GLY A 48 1.97 9.21 0.87
CA GLY A 48 3.02 9.86 1.65
C GLY A 48 4.32 9.05 1.73
N LEU A 49 4.25 7.71 1.74
CA LEU A 49 5.43 6.85 1.71
C LEU A 49 6.11 6.82 0.35
N ILE A 50 5.35 6.75 -0.75
CA ILE A 50 5.94 6.71 -2.11
C ILE A 50 6.39 8.08 -2.62
N ALA A 51 5.83 9.17 -2.09
CA ALA A 51 6.17 10.54 -2.49
C ALA A 51 7.39 11.10 -1.74
N ARG A 52 8.00 10.32 -0.85
CA ARG A 52 9.24 10.69 -0.15
C ARG A 52 10.47 10.27 -0.93
#